data_AF-A0A091BF54-F1
#
_entry.id   AF-A0A091BF54-F1
#
_cell.length_a   1.000
_cell.length_b   1.000
_cell.length_c   1.000
_cell.angle_alpha   90.00
_cell.angle_beta   90.00
_cell.angle_gamma   90.00
#
_symmetry.space_group_name_H-M   'P 1'
#
loop_
_entity.id
_entity.type
_entity.pdbx_description
1 polymer ?
#
loop_
_entity_poly.entity_id
_entity_poly.type
_entity_poly.pdbx_seq_one_letter_code
_entity_poly.pdbx_strand_id
1 'polypeptide(L)'
;EKPGRFISRPSVLSALSIGAFRPHGLEEIPLADLVAELGEQVTRTIDGDLNRPVAMLTAQAHTLDAIFNRLAYRAASNLAEYPEATELYLKLALRAQGQCRATLETLSAVKNPPVVFAKQANISHGHQQVNNGTAVPHAGESENAPNKLLEAEDGQWMDARAPGTASSADPAMEAVGEVNRPKKRGGQGKD
;
A
#
# COMPACT_ATOMS: atom_id res chain seq x y z
N GLU A 1 -40.08 -6.76 5.72
CA GLU A 1 -38.68 -7.05 6.12
C GLU A 1 -38.55 -6.99 7.64
N LYS A 2 -37.66 -7.77 8.27
CA LYS A 2 -37.44 -7.70 9.73
C LYS A 2 -36.69 -6.39 10.06
N PRO A 3 -37.16 -5.57 11.03
CA PRO A 3 -36.56 -4.25 11.33
C PRO A 3 -35.07 -4.32 11.70
N GLY A 4 -34.61 -5.44 12.29
CA GLY A 4 -33.20 -5.64 12.61
C GLY A 4 -32.26 -5.70 11.40
N ARG A 5 -32.73 -6.17 10.22
CA ARG A 5 -31.90 -6.25 9.00
C ARG A 5 -31.69 -4.87 8.36
N PHE A 6 -32.57 -3.93 8.66
CA PHE A 6 -32.48 -2.56 8.16
C PHE A 6 -31.40 -1.76 8.92
N ILE A 7 -31.38 -1.88 10.25
CA ILE A 7 -30.40 -1.19 11.11
C ILE A 7 -28.98 -1.69 10.85
N SER A 8 -28.80 -2.97 10.51
CA SER A 8 -27.48 -3.55 10.23
C SER A 8 -26.89 -3.15 8.86
N ARG A 9 -27.61 -2.39 8.02
CA ARG A 9 -27.08 -1.94 6.73
C ARG A 9 -25.92 -0.96 6.98
N PRO A 10 -24.76 -1.14 6.31
CA PRO A 10 -23.61 -0.24 6.47
C PRO A 10 -23.95 1.24 6.25
N SER A 11 -24.83 1.54 5.29
CA SER A 11 -25.29 2.91 5.01
C SER A 11 -26.09 3.52 6.17
N VAL A 12 -26.91 2.73 6.88
CA VAL A 12 -27.72 3.21 8.01
C VAL A 12 -26.85 3.53 9.21
N LEU A 13 -25.93 2.63 9.58
CA LEU A 13 -24.99 2.87 10.69
C LEU A 13 -24.06 4.05 10.40
N SER A 14 -23.58 4.16 9.15
CA SER A 14 -22.73 5.26 8.73
C SER A 14 -23.48 6.60 8.75
N ALA A 15 -24.74 6.63 8.31
CA ALA A 15 -25.57 7.83 8.34
C ALA A 15 -25.81 8.34 9.77
N LEU A 16 -26.13 7.43 10.71
CA LEU A 16 -26.29 7.76 12.13
C LEU A 16 -25.00 8.32 12.72
N SER A 17 -23.85 7.72 12.39
CA SER A 17 -22.54 8.18 12.85
C SER A 17 -22.22 9.57 12.30
N ILE A 18 -22.42 9.81 11.01
CA ILE A 18 -22.21 11.12 10.38
C ILE A 18 -23.11 12.17 11.01
N GLY A 19 -24.37 11.83 11.31
CA GLY A 19 -25.30 12.71 12.03
C GLY A 19 -24.77 13.10 13.41
N ALA A 20 -24.20 12.15 14.16
CA ALA A 20 -23.66 12.39 15.50
C ALA A 20 -22.38 13.26 15.51
N PHE A 21 -21.52 13.13 14.49
CA PHE A 21 -20.27 13.91 14.38
C PHE A 21 -20.43 15.23 13.61
N ARG A 22 -21.64 15.58 13.23
CA ARG A 22 -21.89 16.78 12.43
C ARG A 22 -21.65 18.05 13.25
N PRO A 23 -20.95 19.05 12.70
CA PRO A 23 -20.83 20.36 13.34
C PRO A 23 -22.21 21.00 13.54
N HIS A 24 -22.41 21.63 14.71
CA HIS A 24 -23.60 22.45 14.96
C HIS A 24 -23.64 23.65 14.01
N GLY A 25 -24.83 24.01 13.52
CA GLY A 25 -25.05 25.18 12.65
C GLY A 25 -25.07 24.91 11.14
N LEU A 26 -24.94 23.64 10.72
CA LEU A 26 -25.21 23.24 9.34
C LEU A 26 -26.68 22.82 9.18
N GLU A 27 -27.27 23.09 8.02
CA GLU A 27 -28.64 22.71 7.67
C GLU A 27 -28.87 21.20 7.86
N GLU A 28 -29.97 20.82 8.51
CA GLU A 28 -30.30 19.41 8.75
C GLU A 28 -30.50 18.66 7.42
N ILE A 29 -29.76 17.56 7.24
CA ILE A 29 -29.99 16.63 6.15
C ILE A 29 -30.85 15.51 6.74
N PRO A 30 -32.03 15.24 6.18
CA PRO A 30 -32.85 14.12 6.63
C PRO A 30 -32.06 12.82 6.63
N LEU A 31 -32.19 12.03 7.70
CA LEU A 31 -31.47 10.76 7.84
C LEU A 31 -31.71 9.84 6.63
N ALA A 32 -32.93 9.83 6.09
CA ALA A 32 -33.28 9.04 4.91
C ALA A 32 -32.44 9.41 3.68
N ASP A 33 -32.21 10.70 3.46
CA ASP A 33 -31.44 11.21 2.32
C ASP A 33 -29.97 10.81 2.45
N LEU A 34 -29.42 10.92 3.67
CA LEU A 34 -28.06 10.49 3.96
C LEU A 34 -27.88 8.97 3.79
N VAL A 35 -28.88 8.17 4.20
CA VAL A 35 -28.87 6.72 4.00
C VAL A 35 -28.93 6.35 2.52
N ALA A 36 -29.75 7.06 1.74
CA ALA A 36 -29.87 6.86 0.29
C ALA A 36 -28.54 7.17 -0.41
N GLU A 37 -27.96 8.34 -0.13
CA GLU A 37 -26.68 8.77 -0.66
C GLU A 37 -25.55 7.78 -0.33
N LEU A 38 -25.42 7.37 0.93
CA LEU A 38 -24.40 6.39 1.33
C LEU A 38 -24.63 5.02 0.70
N GLY A 39 -25.89 4.62 0.51
CA GLY A 39 -26.24 3.41 -0.21
C GLY A 39 -25.76 3.46 -1.67
N GLU A 40 -26.01 4.58 -2.34
CA GLU A 40 -25.56 4.79 -3.72
C GLU A 40 -24.03 4.78 -3.83
N GLN A 41 -23.32 5.42 -2.90
CA GLN A 41 -21.85 5.41 -2.91
C GLN A 41 -21.25 4.03 -2.68
N VAL A 42 -21.89 3.21 -1.84
CA VAL A 42 -21.49 1.80 -1.67
C VAL A 42 -21.67 1.05 -2.98
N THR A 43 -22.81 1.20 -3.66
CA THR A 43 -23.05 0.57 -4.96
C THR A 43 -22.03 1.02 -6.01
N ARG A 44 -21.78 2.32 -6.16
CA ARG A 44 -20.77 2.85 -7.09
C ARG A 44 -19.38 2.28 -6.84
N THR A 45 -18.99 2.16 -5.56
CA THR A 45 -17.70 1.59 -5.18
C THR A 45 -17.61 0.10 -5.53
N ILE A 46 -18.70 -0.66 -5.33
CA ILE A 46 -18.80 -2.07 -5.72
C ILE A 46 -18.67 -2.21 -7.25
N ASP A 47 -19.23 -1.27 -8.00
CA ASP A 47 -19.16 -1.22 -9.47
C ASP A 47 -17.81 -0.73 -10.00
N GLY A 48 -16.87 -0.39 -9.11
CA GLY A 48 -15.50 0.01 -9.46
C GLY A 48 -15.30 1.51 -9.68
N ASP A 49 -16.30 2.36 -9.40
CA ASP A 49 -16.12 3.82 -9.39
C ASP A 49 -15.38 4.25 -8.12
N LEU A 50 -14.09 4.54 -8.28
CA LEU A 50 -13.21 4.97 -7.21
C LEU A 50 -13.06 6.49 -7.10
N ASN A 51 -13.81 7.29 -7.88
CA ASN A 51 -13.64 8.74 -7.92
C ASN A 51 -13.87 9.39 -6.54
N ARG A 52 -14.93 8.99 -5.83
CA ARG A 52 -15.24 9.54 -4.50
C ARG A 52 -14.23 9.09 -3.43
N PRO A 53 -13.88 7.80 -3.29
CA PRO A 53 -12.80 7.38 -2.39
C PRO A 53 -11.47 8.09 -2.67
N VAL A 54 -11.09 8.25 -3.94
CA VAL A 54 -9.89 8.99 -4.36
C VAL A 54 -9.95 10.44 -3.91
N ALA A 55 -11.05 11.15 -4.22
CA ALA A 55 -11.24 12.53 -3.81
C ALA A 55 -11.21 12.70 -2.28
N MET A 56 -11.83 11.77 -1.55
CA MET A 56 -11.85 11.75 -0.09
C MET A 56 -10.45 11.58 0.50
N LEU A 57 -9.67 10.60 0.03
CA LEU A 57 -8.29 10.38 0.49
C LEU A 57 -7.38 11.57 0.16
N THR A 58 -7.54 12.17 -1.02
CA THR A 58 -6.80 13.39 -1.39
C THR A 58 -7.12 14.56 -0.46
N ALA A 59 -8.40 14.81 -0.17
CA ALA A 59 -8.81 15.86 0.76
C ALA A 59 -8.32 15.60 2.20
N GLN A 60 -8.36 14.34 2.65
CA GLN A 60 -7.84 13.94 3.96
C GLN A 60 -6.33 14.16 4.07
N ALA A 61 -5.55 13.81 3.03
CA ALA A 61 -4.11 14.05 2.98
C ALA A 61 -3.78 15.55 3.12
N HIS A 62 -4.47 16.42 2.37
CA HIS A 62 -4.32 17.87 2.51
C HIS A 62 -4.69 18.39 3.90
N THR A 63 -5.76 17.85 4.50
CA THR A 63 -6.18 18.23 5.84
C THR A 63 -5.13 17.83 6.89
N LEU A 64 -4.57 16.63 6.79
CA LEU A 64 -3.51 16.15 7.68
C LEU A 64 -2.22 16.95 7.52
N ASP A 65 -1.85 17.33 6.30
CA ASP A 65 -0.72 18.24 6.04
C ASP A 65 -0.94 19.62 6.66
N ALA A 66 -2.14 20.19 6.54
CA ALA A 66 -2.48 21.46 7.18
C ALA A 66 -2.42 21.37 8.71
N ILE A 67 -2.90 20.27 9.30
CA ILE A 67 -2.81 20.00 10.74
C ILE A 67 -1.34 19.91 11.18
N PHE A 68 -0.50 19.17 10.43
CA PHE A 68 0.94 19.09 10.69
C PHE A 68 1.57 20.48 10.71
N ASN A 69 1.38 21.27 9.65
CA ASN A 69 1.96 22.61 9.54
C ASN A 69 1.50 23.53 10.68
N ARG A 70 0.21 23.48 11.03
CA ARG A 70 -0.35 24.29 12.13
C ARG A 70 0.23 23.91 13.49
N LEU A 71 0.38 22.62 13.76
CA LEU A 71 0.94 22.13 15.03
C LEU A 71 2.45 22.38 15.11
N ALA A 72 3.19 22.20 14.01
CA ALA A 72 4.62 22.51 13.94
C ALA A 72 4.88 24.00 14.20
N TYR A 73 4.09 24.89 13.59
CA TYR A 73 4.16 26.32 13.86
C TYR A 73 3.89 26.66 15.34
N ARG A 74 2.88 26.02 15.95
CA ARG A 74 2.57 26.20 17.38
C ARG A 74 3.71 25.69 18.27
N ALA A 75 4.32 24.55 17.93
CA ALA A 75 5.48 24.03 18.66
C ALA A 75 6.65 25.02 18.59
N ALA A 76 7.00 25.51 17.40
CA ALA A 76 8.08 26.50 17.23
C ALA A 76 7.82 27.79 18.02
N SER A 77 6.57 28.26 18.05
CA SER A 77 6.18 29.47 18.79
C SER A 77 6.27 29.32 20.32
N ASN A 78 6.21 28.09 20.84
CA ASN A 78 6.24 27.81 22.28
C ASN A 78 7.61 27.29 22.78
N LEU A 79 8.58 27.12 21.88
CA LEU A 79 9.83 26.40 22.13
C LEU A 79 10.66 26.98 23.28
N ALA A 80 10.65 28.30 23.46
CA ALA A 80 11.47 28.99 24.46
C ALA A 80 10.84 29.03 25.86
N GLU A 81 9.51 29.05 25.94
CA GLU A 81 8.79 29.40 27.17
C GLU A 81 7.95 28.23 27.72
N TYR A 82 7.45 27.37 26.83
CA TYR A 82 6.55 26.27 27.18
C TYR A 82 7.03 24.94 26.57
N PRO A 83 8.04 24.29 27.17
CA PRO A 83 8.63 23.06 26.64
C PRO A 83 7.63 21.89 26.59
N GLU A 84 6.75 21.76 27.58
CA GLU A 84 5.71 20.72 27.61
C GLU A 84 4.68 20.88 26.47
N ALA A 85 4.23 22.11 26.24
CA ALA A 85 3.32 22.42 25.13
C ALA A 85 3.99 22.16 23.78
N THR A 86 5.27 22.51 23.66
CA THR A 86 6.09 22.24 22.48
C THR A 86 6.19 20.75 22.19
N GLU A 87 6.51 19.94 23.20
CA GLU A 87 6.59 18.49 23.07
C GLU A 87 5.24 17.90 22.64
N LEU A 88 4.13 18.32 23.25
CA LEU A 88 2.79 17.87 22.90
C LEU A 88 2.45 18.20 21.43
N TYR A 89 2.63 19.45 21.02
CA TYR A 89 2.33 19.87 19.65
C TYR A 89 3.20 19.16 18.63
N LEU A 90 4.50 19.00 18.91
CA LEU A 90 5.41 18.31 18.00
C LEU A 90 5.06 16.82 17.87
N LYS A 91 4.70 16.13 18.96
CA LYS A 91 4.22 14.75 18.92
C LYS A 91 2.96 14.60 18.05
N LEU A 92 1.99 15.51 18.21
CA LEU A 92 0.76 15.49 17.41
C LEU A 92 1.04 15.83 15.94
N ALA A 93 1.95 16.77 15.67
CA ALA A 93 2.37 17.12 14.31
C ALA A 93 2.97 15.90 13.59
N LEU A 94 3.95 15.24 14.20
CA LEU A 94 4.61 14.07 13.60
C LEU A 94 3.64 12.90 13.39
N ARG A 95 2.64 12.74 14.26
CA ARG A 95 1.53 11.79 14.03
C ARG A 95 0.72 12.18 12.80
N ALA A 96 0.32 13.44 12.66
CA ALA A 96 -0.43 13.92 11.49
C ALA A 96 0.36 13.72 10.18
N GLN A 97 1.67 14.01 10.18
CA GLN A 97 2.57 13.74 9.05
C GLN A 97 2.61 12.25 8.70
N GLY A 98 2.77 11.37 9.69
CA GLY A 98 2.78 9.93 9.50
C GLY A 98 1.46 9.40 8.91
N GLN A 99 0.32 9.94 9.36
CA GLN A 99 -0.99 9.61 8.80
C GLN A 99 -1.16 10.15 7.37
N CYS A 100 -0.69 11.37 7.08
CA CYS A 100 -0.73 11.94 5.72
C CYS A 100 -0.01 11.02 4.72
N ARG A 101 1.20 10.56 5.07
CA ARG A 101 1.96 9.59 4.28
C ARG A 101 1.17 8.29 4.07
N ALA A 102 0.59 7.73 5.14
CA ALA A 102 -0.21 6.51 5.05
C ALA A 102 -1.46 6.68 4.15
N THR A 103 -2.10 7.85 4.16
CA THR A 103 -3.21 8.18 3.25
C THR A 103 -2.76 8.23 1.80
N LEU A 104 -1.59 8.83 1.51
CA LEU A 104 -1.03 8.87 0.15
C LEU A 104 -0.57 7.49 -0.35
N GLU A 105 0.01 6.67 0.53
CA GLU A 105 0.32 5.26 0.23
C GLU A 105 -0.96 4.47 -0.10
N THR A 106 -2.02 4.67 0.68
CA THR A 106 -3.34 4.06 0.43
C THR A 106 -3.91 4.52 -0.91
N LEU A 107 -3.84 5.82 -1.21
CA LEU A 107 -4.28 6.37 -2.50
C LEU A 107 -3.51 5.76 -3.67
N SER A 108 -2.20 5.59 -3.54
CA SER A 108 -1.36 4.93 -4.55
C SER A 108 -1.79 3.48 -4.75
N ALA A 109 -2.03 2.73 -3.68
CA ALA A 109 -2.50 1.34 -3.73
C ALA A 109 -3.91 1.21 -4.33
N VAL A 110 -4.80 2.17 -4.08
CA VAL A 110 -6.14 2.22 -4.69
C VAL A 110 -6.06 2.46 -6.19
N LYS A 111 -5.18 3.37 -6.65
CA LYS A 111 -5.02 3.67 -8.08
C LYS A 111 -4.20 2.61 -8.83
N ASN A 112 -3.28 1.96 -8.15
CA ASN A 112 -2.38 0.93 -8.69
C ASN A 112 -2.40 -0.29 -7.76
N PRO A 113 -3.42 -1.16 -7.85
CA PRO A 113 -3.50 -2.35 -7.03
C PRO A 113 -2.25 -3.19 -7.21
N PRO A 114 -1.60 -3.67 -6.12
CA PRO A 114 -0.43 -4.51 -6.25
C PRO A 114 -0.80 -5.78 -7.03
N VAL A 115 0.00 -6.11 -8.04
CA VAL A 115 -0.16 -7.36 -8.79
C VAL A 115 0.18 -8.51 -7.85
N VAL A 116 -0.83 -9.06 -7.19
CA VAL A 116 -0.67 -10.29 -6.41
C VAL A 116 -0.60 -11.43 -7.42
N PHE A 117 0.61 -11.87 -7.73
CA PHE A 117 0.82 -13.17 -8.37
C PHE A 117 0.44 -14.23 -7.34
N ALA A 118 -0.85 -14.55 -7.27
CA ALA A 118 -1.29 -15.77 -6.64
C ALA A 118 -0.64 -16.91 -7.42
N LYS A 119 0.47 -17.46 -6.91
CA LYS A 119 0.91 -18.79 -7.31
C LYS A 119 -0.28 -19.69 -7.01
N GLN A 120 -1.07 -19.99 -8.04
CA GLN A 120 -2.04 -21.07 -7.99
C GLN A 120 -1.22 -22.32 -7.68
N ALA A 121 -1.11 -22.63 -6.40
CA ALA A 121 -0.80 -23.96 -5.96
C ALA A 121 -2.04 -24.78 -6.32
N ASN A 122 -2.12 -25.20 -7.59
CA ASN A 122 -3.03 -26.26 -7.99
C ASN A 122 -2.44 -27.53 -7.40
N ILE A 123 -2.61 -27.70 -6.09
CA ILE A 123 -2.08 -28.86 -5.37
C ILE A 123 -3.00 -30.03 -5.72
N SER A 124 -2.74 -30.63 -6.86
CA SER A 124 -3.23 -31.95 -7.22
C SER A 124 -2.61 -32.97 -6.26
N HIS A 125 -3.20 -33.16 -5.08
CA HIS A 125 -2.84 -34.23 -4.14
C HIS A 125 -3.33 -35.60 -4.66
N GLY A 126 -2.93 -35.97 -5.87
CA GLY A 126 -3.21 -37.26 -6.49
C GLY A 126 -4.07 -37.19 -7.76
N HIS A 127 -4.12 -38.32 -8.44
CA HIS A 127 -4.91 -38.57 -9.65
C HIS A 127 -6.41 -38.50 -9.33
N GLN A 128 -7.02 -37.32 -9.50
CA GLN A 128 -8.47 -37.19 -9.49
C GLN A 128 -9.04 -37.78 -10.78
N GLN A 129 -9.47 -39.04 -10.71
CA GLN A 129 -10.36 -39.62 -11.72
C GLN A 129 -11.79 -39.16 -11.45
N VAL A 130 -12.38 -38.43 -12.40
CA VAL A 130 -13.81 -38.13 -12.41
C VAL A 130 -14.56 -39.28 -13.06
N ASN A 131 -15.10 -40.20 -12.25
CA ASN A 131 -15.99 -41.26 -12.74
C ASN A 131 -17.43 -40.75 -12.78
N ASN A 132 -17.82 -40.12 -13.88
CA ASN A 132 -19.23 -39.86 -14.18
C ASN A 132 -19.77 -41.05 -14.99
N GLY A 133 -20.29 -42.05 -14.29
CA GLY A 133 -20.54 -43.38 -14.86
C GLY A 133 -21.67 -43.47 -15.88
N THR A 134 -21.44 -44.24 -16.94
CA THR A 134 -22.28 -45.40 -17.31
C THR A 134 -21.41 -46.40 -18.05
N ALA A 135 -21.36 -47.65 -17.59
CA ALA A 135 -20.47 -48.71 -18.07
C ALA A 135 -21.08 -49.52 -19.21
N VAL A 136 -20.30 -49.82 -20.26
CA VAL A 136 -20.25 -51.14 -20.95
C VAL A 136 -18.95 -51.28 -21.78
N PRO A 137 -18.47 -52.52 -22.04
CA PRO A 137 -17.04 -52.85 -22.15
C PRO A 137 -16.56 -53.00 -23.60
N HIS A 138 -15.29 -52.67 -23.85
CA HIS A 138 -14.55 -53.25 -24.97
C HIS A 138 -13.11 -53.58 -24.55
N ALA A 139 -12.75 -54.84 -24.80
CA ALA A 139 -11.40 -55.36 -24.70
C ALA A 139 -10.49 -54.69 -25.73
N GLY A 140 -9.29 -54.30 -25.29
CA GLY A 140 -8.23 -53.77 -26.13
C GLY A 140 -6.94 -53.81 -25.33
N GLU A 141 -6.20 -54.90 -25.48
CA GLU A 141 -4.86 -55.09 -24.95
C GLU A 141 -3.92 -54.08 -25.63
N SER A 142 -3.36 -53.14 -24.86
CA SER A 142 -2.27 -52.29 -25.34
C SER A 142 -1.05 -52.54 -24.46
N GLU A 143 -0.06 -53.21 -25.04
CA GLU A 143 1.25 -53.43 -24.43
C GLU A 143 1.88 -52.10 -23.98
N ASN A 144 2.33 -52.06 -22.73
CA ASN A 144 3.10 -50.95 -22.19
C ASN A 144 4.50 -50.96 -22.82
N ALA A 145 4.76 -50.07 -23.77
CA ALA A 145 6.13 -49.75 -24.17
C ALA A 145 6.79 -48.90 -23.06
N PRO A 146 7.95 -49.29 -22.51
CA PRO A 146 8.63 -48.49 -21.50
C PRO A 146 9.19 -47.22 -22.14
N ASN A 147 8.85 -46.05 -21.58
CA ASN A 147 9.50 -44.79 -21.92
C ASN A 147 10.98 -44.89 -21.54
N LYS A 148 11.85 -44.94 -22.55
CA LYS A 148 13.29 -44.86 -22.37
C LYS A 148 13.64 -43.47 -21.85
N LEU A 149 14.30 -43.46 -20.71
CA LEU A 149 15.05 -42.37 -20.12
C LEU A 149 15.89 -41.67 -21.21
N LEU A 150 15.61 -40.39 -21.48
CA LEU A 150 16.47 -39.56 -22.32
C LEU A 150 17.60 -39.02 -21.44
N GLU A 151 18.64 -39.84 -21.27
CA GLU A 151 19.97 -39.34 -20.94
C GLU A 151 20.52 -38.66 -22.21
N ALA A 152 20.55 -37.33 -22.18
CA ALA A 152 21.36 -36.54 -23.09
C ALA A 152 22.35 -35.74 -22.23
N GLU A 153 23.36 -36.44 -21.71
CA GLU A 153 24.64 -35.82 -21.40
C GLU A 153 25.57 -36.10 -22.58
N ASP A 154 25.72 -35.12 -23.45
CA ASP A 154 26.92 -34.95 -24.26
C ASP A 154 27.19 -33.45 -24.40
N GLY A 155 28.37 -33.07 -23.91
CA GLY A 155 28.68 -31.75 -23.40
C GLY A 155 28.80 -30.63 -24.42
N GLN A 156 28.39 -29.45 -23.98
CA GLN A 156 29.23 -28.24 -24.01
C GLN A 156 28.72 -27.28 -22.93
N TRP A 157 29.48 -27.16 -21.85
CA TRP A 157 29.32 -26.05 -20.90
C TRP A 157 29.72 -24.77 -21.65
N MET A 158 28.74 -23.99 -22.10
CA MET A 158 29.01 -22.64 -22.61
C MET A 158 29.35 -21.73 -21.43
N ASP A 159 30.65 -21.55 -21.20
CA ASP A 159 31.19 -20.43 -20.44
C ASP A 159 30.79 -19.13 -21.14
N ALA A 160 29.96 -18.31 -20.50
CA ALA A 160 29.61 -16.98 -20.96
C ALA A 160 30.14 -15.91 -19.99
N ARG A 161 31.42 -16.01 -19.60
CA ARG A 161 32.14 -14.85 -19.08
C ARG A 161 32.65 -13.98 -20.23
N ALA A 162 31.77 -13.16 -20.79
CA ALA A 162 32.16 -12.03 -21.63
C ALA A 162 32.23 -10.75 -20.77
N PRO A 163 33.36 -10.01 -20.75
CA PRO A 163 33.39 -8.69 -20.11
C PRO A 163 32.52 -7.71 -20.91
N GLY A 164 31.54 -7.12 -20.24
CA GLY A 164 30.73 -6.05 -20.83
C GLY A 164 31.56 -4.80 -21.09
N THR A 165 31.42 -4.23 -22.28
CA THR A 165 31.95 -2.91 -22.64
C THR A 165 31.25 -1.81 -21.82
N ALA A 166 32.03 -0.90 -21.23
CA ALA A 166 31.51 0.27 -20.54
C ALA A 166 30.79 1.20 -21.54
N SER A 167 29.52 1.51 -21.29
CA SER A 167 28.80 2.55 -22.03
C SER A 167 28.94 3.91 -21.32
N SER A 168 29.31 4.90 -22.13
CA SER A 168 29.54 6.29 -21.76
C SER A 168 28.22 7.03 -21.58
N ALA A 169 27.90 7.41 -20.34
CA ALA A 169 26.91 8.45 -20.04
C ALA A 169 27.15 9.07 -18.65
N ASP A 170 28.40 9.40 -18.33
CA ASP A 170 28.74 10.34 -17.25
C ASP A 170 29.35 11.59 -17.89
N PRO A 171 28.70 12.77 -17.78
CA PRO A 171 29.34 14.03 -18.12
C PRO A 171 30.43 14.36 -17.10
N ALA A 172 31.63 14.66 -17.58
CA ALA A 172 32.76 15.12 -16.78
C ALA A 172 32.48 16.49 -16.15
N MET A 173 32.52 16.57 -14.81
CA MET A 173 32.53 17.83 -14.07
C MET A 173 33.67 17.84 -13.04
N GLU A 174 34.69 18.62 -13.41
CA GLU A 174 35.59 19.50 -12.63
C GLU A 174 35.93 19.16 -11.16
N ALA A 175 37.23 19.01 -10.90
CA ALA A 175 37.82 18.93 -9.57
C ALA A 175 37.76 20.29 -8.87
N VAL A 176 36.88 20.43 -7.87
CA VAL A 176 36.92 21.54 -6.91
C VAL A 176 38.06 21.33 -5.91
N GLY A 177 38.96 22.32 -5.84
CA GLY A 177 40.22 22.28 -5.12
C GLY A 177 40.14 22.24 -3.59
N GLU A 178 41.32 22.08 -2.98
CA GLU A 178 41.56 21.92 -1.54
C GLU A 178 40.97 23.07 -0.70
N VAL A 179 40.06 22.72 0.23
CA VAL A 179 39.71 23.59 1.36
C VAL A 179 40.21 22.95 2.66
N ASN A 180 41.38 23.42 3.07
CA ASN A 180 41.94 23.51 4.41
C ASN A 180 41.43 22.55 5.51
N ARG A 181 42.22 21.50 5.73
CA ARG A 181 42.22 20.66 6.92
C ARG A 181 42.79 21.44 8.13
N PRO A 182 42.10 21.55 9.28
CA PRO A 182 42.73 22.04 10.50
C PRO A 182 43.76 21.03 11.01
N LYS A 183 44.97 21.55 11.24
CA LYS A 183 46.19 20.86 11.66
C LYS A 183 46.05 20.39 13.12
N LYS A 184 46.17 19.08 13.36
CA LYS A 184 46.45 18.52 14.70
C LYS A 184 47.70 19.20 15.28
N ARG A 185 47.62 19.68 16.52
CA ARG A 185 48.79 19.81 17.42
C ARG A 185 48.59 18.83 18.57
N GLY A 186 49.47 17.84 18.66
CA GLY A 186 49.68 17.05 19.86
C GLY A 186 50.90 17.55 20.62
N GLY A 187 50.95 17.19 21.91
CA GLY A 187 52.05 17.40 22.86
C GLY A 187 51.62 18.32 24.00
N GLN A 188 51.94 18.08 25.27
CA GLN A 188 52.66 17.00 25.96
C GLN A 188 52.40 17.20 27.48
N GLY A 189 52.73 16.22 28.33
CA GLY A 189 52.33 16.13 29.74
C GLY A 189 53.06 17.01 30.78
N LYS A 190 52.79 16.67 32.05
CA LYS A 190 53.24 17.20 33.37
C LYS A 190 52.39 18.38 33.87
N ASP A 191 51.81 18.36 35.07
CA ASP A 191 52.29 17.81 36.36
C ASP A 191 51.37 16.77 37.04
#